data_AF-A0A0C3DJC5-F1
#
_entry.id   AF-A0A0C3DJC5-F1
#
_cell.length_a   1.000
_cell.length_b   1.000
_cell.length_c   1.000
_cell.angle_alpha   90.00
_cell.angle_beta   90.00
_cell.angle_gamma   90.00
#
_symmetry.space_group_name_H-M   'P 1'
#
loop_
_entity.id
_entity.type
_entity.pdbx_description
1 polymer ?
#
loop_
_entity_poly.entity_id
_entity_poly.type
_entity_poly.pdbx_seq_one_letter_code
_entity_poly.pdbx_strand_id
1 'polypeptide(L)'
;MTLIPQKILFRTDGLVQLTSNEYLVLAGTLHGIHAITNRLSPTGSSSGAQVIEGEFFKLTILLTATGTKFVLLTSLTETAAESILQKVYDSIYAV
;
A
#
# COMPACT_ATOMS: atom_id res chain seq x y z
N MET A 1 -31.69 -18.18 -13.29
CA MET A 1 -31.63 -17.32 -12.09
C MET A 1 -30.72 -17.98 -11.07
N THR A 2 -29.42 -17.67 -11.12
CA THR A 2 -28.52 -17.82 -9.97
C THR A 2 -27.40 -16.81 -10.18
N LEU A 3 -27.50 -15.67 -9.50
CA LEU A 3 -26.44 -14.68 -9.41
C LEU A 3 -25.33 -15.29 -8.56
N ILE A 4 -24.18 -15.58 -9.17
CA ILE A 4 -22.97 -15.92 -8.43
C ILE A 4 -22.53 -14.60 -7.77
N PRO A 5 -22.44 -14.52 -6.43
CA PRO A 5 -21.95 -13.31 -5.79
C PRO A 5 -20.51 -13.08 -6.26
N GLN A 6 -20.27 -11.91 -6.84
CA GLN A 6 -18.94 -11.38 -7.12
C GLN A 6 -18.22 -11.15 -5.79
N LYS A 7 -17.77 -12.23 -5.16
CA LYS A 7 -16.72 -12.17 -4.15
C LYS A 7 -15.50 -11.69 -4.92
N ILE A 8 -15.07 -10.46 -4.66
CA ILE A 8 -13.83 -9.88 -5.17
C ILE A 8 -12.73 -10.91 -4.90
N LEU A 9 -12.42 -11.69 -5.93
CA LEU A 9 -11.45 -12.76 -5.89
C LEU A 9 -10.09 -12.10 -6.10
N PHE A 10 -9.44 -11.70 -5.01
CA PHE A 10 -7.99 -11.57 -5.03
C PHE A 10 -7.45 -12.94 -5.45
N ARG A 11 -7.01 -13.06 -6.70
CA ARG A 11 -6.55 -14.32 -7.27
C ARG A 11 -5.21 -14.66 -6.61
N THR A 12 -5.24 -15.59 -5.66
CA THR A 12 -4.06 -16.05 -4.91
C THR A 12 -3.70 -17.49 -5.22
N ASP A 13 -4.24 -18.04 -6.31
CA ASP A 13 -4.10 -19.45 -6.65
C ASP A 13 -2.60 -19.79 -6.82
N GLY A 14 -2.06 -20.56 -5.87
CA GLY A 14 -0.64 -20.96 -5.83
C GLY A 14 0.28 -20.11 -4.94
N LEU A 15 -0.21 -19.04 -4.30
CA LEU A 15 0.57 -18.20 -3.38
C LEU A 15 0.19 -18.44 -1.91
N VAL A 16 1.20 -18.51 -1.04
CA VAL A 16 1.00 -18.60 0.41
C VAL A 16 0.26 -17.34 0.89
N GLN A 17 -0.89 -17.55 1.55
CA GLN A 17 -1.62 -16.47 2.19
C GLN A 17 -0.95 -16.10 3.51
N LEU A 18 -0.77 -14.80 3.73
CA LEU A 18 -0.30 -14.30 5.01
C LEU A 18 -1.43 -14.40 6.04
N THR A 19 -1.08 -14.82 7.25
CA THR A 19 -1.93 -14.76 8.44
C THR A 19 -2.13 -13.29 8.87
N SER A 20 -3.17 -13.04 9.67
CA SER A 20 -3.41 -11.70 10.24
C SER A 20 -2.19 -11.15 10.98
N ASN A 21 -1.46 -12.01 11.71
CA ASN A 21 -0.25 -11.60 12.43
C ASN A 21 0.89 -11.22 11.48
N GLU A 22 1.07 -11.95 10.38
CA GLU A 22 2.08 -11.60 9.37
C GLU A 22 1.76 -10.27 8.68
N TYR A 23 0.48 -9.99 8.42
CA TYR A 23 0.06 -8.67 7.95
C TYR A 23 0.35 -7.56 8.97
N LEU A 24 0.16 -7.81 10.27
CA LEU A 24 0.49 -6.84 11.33
C LEU A 24 2.00 -6.58 11.40
N VAL A 25 2.81 -7.64 11.33
CA VAL A 25 4.28 -7.53 11.28
C VAL A 25 4.69 -6.71 10.06
N LEU A 26 4.16 -7.03 8.87
CA LEU A 26 4.43 -6.29 7.64
C LEU A 26 4.06 -4.81 7.77
N ALA A 27 2.88 -4.50 8.31
CA ALA A 27 2.44 -3.12 8.54
C ALA A 27 3.37 -2.36 9.49
N GLY A 28 3.82 -3.01 10.58
CA GLY A 28 4.80 -2.46 11.51
C GLY A 28 6.14 -2.19 10.86
N THR A 29 6.64 -3.12 10.04
CA THR A 29 7.89 -2.95 9.28
C THR A 29 7.80 -1.78 8.31
N LEU A 30 6.72 -1.68 7.53
CA LEU A 30 6.50 -0.57 6.59
C LEU A 30 6.40 0.78 7.31
N HIS A 31 5.75 0.82 8.47
CA HIS A 31 5.71 2.03 9.29
C HIS A 31 7.11 2.45 9.77
N GLY A 32 7.93 1.50 10.22
CA GLY A 32 9.32 1.74 10.61
C GLY A 32 10.17 2.28 9.47
N ILE A 33 10.12 1.63 8.29
CA ILE A 33 10.84 2.08 7.08
C ILE A 33 10.45 3.52 6.74
N HIS A 34 9.15 3.83 6.73
CA HIS A 34 8.66 5.17 6.42
C HIS A 34 9.18 6.22 7.42
N ALA A 35 9.22 5.90 8.71
CA ALA A 35 9.75 6.81 9.72
C ALA A 35 11.26 7.02 9.61
N ILE A 36 12.02 5.96 9.30
CA ILE A 36 13.48 6.00 9.12
C ILE A 36 13.84 6.83 7.89
N THR A 37 13.21 6.56 6.74
CA THR A 37 13.44 7.29 5.48
C THR A 37 13.08 8.77 5.58
N ASN A 38 12.12 9.13 6.42
CA ASN A 38 11.82 10.52 6.71
C ASN A 38 12.98 11.24 7.43
N ARG A 39 13.71 10.54 8.29
CA ARG A 39 14.83 11.09 9.08
C ARG A 39 16.17 11.09 8.34
N LEU A 40 16.38 10.15 7.43
CA LEU A 40 17.66 9.97 6.72
C LEU A 40 17.76 10.77 5.40
N SER A 41 16.77 11.59 5.09
CA SER A 41 16.73 12.33 3.83
C SER A 41 17.92 13.30 3.70
N PRO A 42 18.76 13.17 2.65
CA PRO A 42 19.94 14.02 2.46
C PRO A 42 19.59 15.44 2.00
N THR A 43 18.37 15.67 1.53
CA THR A 43 17.90 16.95 0.99
C THR A 43 17.08 17.77 1.99
N GLY A 44 17.06 17.37 3.27
CA GLY A 44 16.28 18.03 4.32
C GLY A 44 14.92 17.38 4.54
N SER A 45 13.85 18.18 4.66
CA SER A 45 12.50 17.68 4.97
C SER A 45 12.03 16.64 3.94
N SER A 46 11.62 15.48 4.44
CA SER A 46 11.05 14.38 3.65
C SER A 46 9.60 14.11 4.06
N SER A 47 8.92 13.30 3.27
CA SER A 47 7.60 12.74 3.61
C SER A 47 7.67 11.23 3.88
N GLY A 48 8.89 10.70 4.11
CA GLY A 48 9.14 9.27 4.26
C GLY A 48 9.09 8.52 2.93
N ALA A 49 9.11 7.19 3.02
CA ALA A 49 9.03 6.30 1.87
C ALA A 49 7.66 6.42 1.18
N GLN A 50 7.68 6.75 -0.11
CA GLN A 50 6.49 6.83 -0.97
C GLN A 50 6.40 5.63 -1.94
N VAL A 51 7.55 5.10 -2.36
CA VAL A 51 7.64 3.94 -3.24
C VAL A 51 8.71 2.99 -2.71
N ILE A 52 8.39 1.70 -2.64
CA ILE A 52 9.36 0.62 -2.36
C ILE A 52 9.24 -0.40 -3.47
N GLU A 53 10.31 -0.57 -4.24
CA GLU A 53 10.34 -1.46 -5.40
C GLU A 53 11.25 -2.66 -5.11
N GLY A 54 10.77 -3.85 -5.40
CA GLY A 54 11.54 -5.08 -5.44
C GLY A 54 11.60 -5.63 -6.87
N GLU A 55 12.16 -6.82 -7.05
CA GLU A 55 12.34 -7.41 -8.38
C GLU A 55 11.02 -7.70 -9.12
N PHE A 56 9.94 -7.98 -8.38
CA PHE A 56 8.65 -8.40 -8.96
C PHE A 56 7.46 -7.55 -8.54
N PHE A 57 7.67 -6.61 -7.63
CA PHE A 57 6.59 -5.86 -7.01
C PHE A 57 6.97 -4.42 -6.76
N LYS A 58 5.94 -3.57 -6.71
CA LYS A 58 6.04 -2.18 -6.32
C LYS A 58 5.00 -1.89 -5.24
N LEU A 59 5.45 -1.34 -4.13
CA LEU A 59 4.61 -0.79 -3.07
C LEU A 59 4.55 0.71 -3.25
N THR A 60 3.35 1.27 -3.36
CA THR A 60 3.11 2.71 -3.37
C THR A 60 2.40 3.12 -2.08
N ILE A 61 2.87 4.17 -1.43
CA ILE A 61 2.44 4.61 -0.10
C ILE A 61 1.88 6.03 -0.19
N LEU A 62 0.62 6.20 0.21
CA LEU A 62 -0.02 7.51 0.41
C LEU A 62 -0.20 7.76 1.91
N LEU A 63 0.51 8.77 2.43
CA LEU A 63 0.34 9.26 3.80
C LEU A 63 -0.66 10.41 3.83
N THR A 64 -1.69 10.28 4.66
CA THR A 64 -2.69 11.34 4.89
C THR A 64 -2.23 12.35 5.94
N ALA A 65 -2.85 13.53 5.98
CA ALA A 65 -2.59 14.55 6.99
C ALA A 65 -2.89 14.08 8.42
N THR A 66 -3.78 13.10 8.60
CA THR A 66 -4.10 12.50 9.90
C THR A 66 -3.15 11.36 10.30
N GLY A 67 -2.16 11.02 9.46
CA GLY A 67 -1.14 10.01 9.76
C GLY A 67 -1.45 8.58 9.28
N THR A 68 -2.65 8.34 8.72
CA THR A 68 -3.04 7.07 8.09
C THR A 68 -2.21 6.84 6.83
N LYS A 69 -1.68 5.62 6.65
CA LYS A 69 -0.92 5.21 5.47
C LYS A 69 -1.72 4.20 4.66
N PHE A 70 -2.02 4.54 3.42
CA PHE A 70 -2.52 3.59 2.44
C PHE A 70 -1.35 3.02 1.67
N VAL A 71 -1.30 1.68 1.56
CA VAL A 71 -0.22 0.98 0.87
C VAL A 71 -0.84 0.10 -0.20
N LEU A 72 -0.44 0.30 -1.45
CA LEU A 72 -0.88 -0.49 -2.59
C LEU A 72 0.29 -1.30 -3.14
N LEU A 73 0.12 -2.62 -3.17
CA LEU A 73 1.05 -3.56 -3.81
C LEU A 73 0.59 -3.82 -5.24
N THR A 74 1.49 -3.63 -6.21
CA THR A 74 1.25 -3.83 -7.63
C THR A 74 2.42 -4.56 -8.29
N SER A 75 2.25 -4.95 -9.55
CA SER A 75 3.40 -5.29 -10.40
C SER A 75 4.21 -4.04 -10.77
N LEU A 76 5.41 -4.23 -11.30
CA LEU A 76 6.29 -3.15 -11.76
C LEU A 76 5.71 -2.34 -12.93
N THR A 77 4.82 -2.94 -13.72
CA THR A 77 4.23 -2.32 -14.91
C THR A 77 3.02 -1.44 -14.60
N GLU A 78 2.51 -1.48 -13.38
CA GLU A 78 1.32 -0.74 -12.99
C GLU A 78 1.63 0.75 -12.81
N THR A 79 0.90 1.60 -13.54
CA THR A 79 1.12 3.06 -13.56
C THR A 79 0.00 3.83 -12.85
N ALA A 80 -1.14 3.21 -12.57
CA ALA A 80 -2.30 3.87 -11.97
C ALA A 80 -2.29 3.87 -10.43
N ALA A 81 -1.24 3.36 -9.79
CA ALA A 81 -1.20 3.16 -8.34
C ALA A 81 -1.53 4.42 -7.53
N GLU A 82 -0.96 5.58 -7.90
CA GLU A 82 -1.22 6.85 -7.24
C GLU A 82 -2.67 7.31 -7.43
N SER A 83 -3.22 7.19 -8.64
CA SER A 83 -4.62 7.55 -8.91
C SER A 83 -5.60 6.66 -8.14
N ILE A 84 -5.30 5.37 -8.01
CA ILE A 84 -6.10 4.44 -7.22
C ILE A 84 -6.07 4.82 -5.75
N LEU A 85 -4.89 5.08 -5.19
CA LEU A 85 -4.73 5.50 -3.81
C LEU A 85 -5.44 6.82 -3.52
N GLN A 86 -5.38 7.79 -4.44
CA GLN A 86 -6.11 9.05 -4.31
C GLN A 86 -7.62 8.82 -4.27
N LYS A 87 -8.16 7.99 -5.17
CA LYS A 87 -9.60 7.63 -5.16
C LYS A 87 -10.03 6.94 -3.87
N VAL A 88 -9.17 6.10 -3.30
CA VAL A 88 -9.43 5.43 -2.01
C VAL A 88 -9.42 6.45 -0.86
N TYR A 89 -8.50 7.39 -0.88
CA TYR A 89 -8.48 8.48 0.10
C TYR A 89 -9.75 9.34 0.00
N ASP A 90 -10.11 9.77 -1.22
CA ASP A 90 -11.30 10.59 -1.45
C ASP A 90 -12.58 9.84 -1.03
N SER A 91 -12.70 8.54 -1.31
CA SER A 91 -13.90 7.78 -0.93
C SER A 91 -14.07 7.59 0.58
N ILE A 92 -13.00 7.67 1.36
CA ILE A 92 -13.03 7.54 2.82
C ILE A 92 -13.23 8.90 3.50
N TYR A 93 -12.62 9.97 2.97
CA TYR A 93 -12.51 11.26 3.66
C TYR A 93 -13.27 12.41 2.99
N ALA A 94 -13.59 12.33 1.69
CA ALA A 94 -14.38 13.34 0.99
C ALA A 94 -15.86 12.90 0.98
N VAL A 95 -16.56 13.18 2.08
CA VAL A 95 -18.03 13.15 2.16
C VAL A 95 -18.55 14.56 1.92
#